data_AF-A0AAJ7WPJ4-F1
#
_entry.id   AF-A0AAJ7WPJ4-F1
#
_cell.length_a   1.000
_cell.length_b   1.000
_cell.length_c   1.000
_cell.angle_alpha   90.00
_cell.angle_beta   90.00
_cell.angle_gamma   90.00
#
_symmetry.space_group_name_H-M   'P 1'
#
loop_
_entity.id
_entity.type
_entity.pdbx_description
1 polymer ?
#
loop_
_entity_poly.entity_id
_entity_poly.type
_entity_poly.pdbx_seq_one_letter_code
_entity_poly.pdbx_strand_id
1 'polypeptide(L)'
;MAMPPPLLLLGLARMTATAAGPLTPRRAAFDGSLRRLRLLAWTEPRRHLAGYVRQVRLVQELKENDTKCRQAMDSGLYLLFHRLAPFVQRHNSGYRATWLPAAEALRVLDVGGQPPERLHDAVLLDCTPDLTPRFALDTASCANKGALEAALDGSFMKMRSAFFLLSGKDAHMLSKGQALLRWHGDHRFSGRSGRLSLRDASGSKRTCPDTGHVQYPQMAPVVIVLVVDGDRCLLARKDIHPPGMYSTIAGFCDIGENVDMAVRREVAEEVGVTVSSLNFVFSQHWPFPSSSLMLACHAVAEEGHTEQISVDTTELEDARWFSRDEVHSAFSRPVPPEVLRGWAVSSPEESSQAARGDVPFWVPPKWTVAHWLIREWIQVPKLGLMSQ
;
A
#
# COMPACT_ATOMS: atom_id res chain seq x y z
N MET A 1 35.84 31.96 -36.66
CA MET A 1 36.32 30.93 -35.70
C MET A 1 35.13 30.06 -35.35
N ALA A 2 35.06 28.90 -35.99
CA ALA A 2 33.91 28.00 -35.95
C ALA A 2 34.18 26.84 -34.99
N MET A 3 33.19 26.51 -34.16
CA MET A 3 33.17 25.35 -33.27
C MET A 3 32.78 24.08 -34.08
N PRO A 4 33.44 22.92 -33.89
CA PRO A 4 32.99 21.68 -34.51
C PRO A 4 31.93 20.96 -33.64
N PRO A 5 31.11 20.07 -34.25
CA PRO A 5 29.96 19.39 -33.64
C PRO A 5 30.34 18.11 -32.85
N PRO A 6 29.43 17.52 -32.05
CA PRO A 6 29.68 16.28 -31.32
C PRO A 6 29.61 15.04 -32.23
N LEU A 7 30.64 14.19 -32.14
CA LEU A 7 30.72 12.88 -32.78
C LEU A 7 30.01 11.81 -31.94
N LEU A 8 29.04 11.13 -32.55
CA LEU A 8 28.55 9.81 -32.13
C LEU A 8 29.67 8.77 -32.37
N LEU A 9 30.02 7.99 -31.34
CA LEU A 9 30.76 6.74 -31.53
C LEU A 9 30.04 5.60 -30.80
N LEU A 10 29.39 4.75 -31.60
CA LEU A 10 29.01 3.38 -31.27
C LEU A 10 30.30 2.54 -31.22
N GLY A 11 30.68 2.08 -30.03
CA GLY A 11 31.81 1.19 -29.82
C GLY A 11 31.38 -0.10 -29.11
N LEU A 12 31.15 -1.15 -29.90
CA LEU A 12 31.07 -2.54 -29.44
C LEU A 12 32.45 -2.97 -28.93
N ALA A 13 32.64 -2.97 -27.60
CA ALA A 13 33.82 -3.59 -26.98
C ALA A 13 33.51 -5.07 -26.68
N ARG A 14 34.06 -5.97 -27.51
CA ARG A 14 34.25 -7.38 -27.18
C ARG A 14 35.21 -7.48 -25.99
N MET A 15 34.72 -7.89 -24.82
CA MET A 15 35.60 -8.39 -23.75
C MET A 15 35.91 -9.85 -24.03
N THR A 16 37.21 -10.14 -24.23
CA THR A 16 37.78 -11.48 -24.29
C THR A 16 37.72 -12.12 -22.90
N ALA A 17 36.92 -13.17 -22.75
CA ALA A 17 36.87 -13.99 -21.55
C ALA A 17 38.11 -14.90 -21.49
N THR A 18 38.93 -14.72 -20.45
CA THR A 18 39.92 -15.70 -20.02
C THR A 18 39.22 -16.84 -19.27
N ALA A 19 39.65 -18.06 -19.55
CA ALA A 19 38.99 -19.31 -19.18
C ALA A 19 38.98 -19.56 -17.66
N ALA A 20 37.78 -19.67 -17.09
CA ALA A 20 37.51 -20.42 -15.87
C ALA A 20 36.75 -21.71 -16.28
N GLY A 21 37.14 -22.85 -15.71
CA GLY A 21 36.70 -24.18 -16.12
C GLY A 21 35.18 -24.42 -16.08
N PRO A 22 34.68 -25.48 -16.74
CA PRO A 22 33.26 -25.72 -16.86
C PRO A 22 32.67 -26.13 -15.52
N LEU A 23 31.90 -25.22 -14.90
CA LEU A 23 30.85 -25.60 -13.95
C LEU A 23 29.77 -26.30 -14.76
N THR A 24 29.80 -27.63 -14.76
CA THR A 24 28.71 -28.45 -15.27
C THR A 24 27.49 -28.23 -14.38
N PRO A 25 26.37 -27.68 -14.91
CA PRO A 25 25.12 -27.72 -14.17
C PRO A 25 24.70 -29.18 -14.08
N ARG A 26 24.60 -29.73 -12.87
CA ARG A 26 23.84 -30.96 -12.63
C ARG A 26 22.41 -30.68 -13.11
N ARG A 27 22.07 -31.19 -14.30
CA ARG A 27 20.68 -31.36 -14.72
C ARG A 27 20.02 -32.29 -13.70
N ALA A 28 19.34 -31.71 -12.72
CA ALA A 28 18.25 -32.43 -12.06
C ALA A 28 17.26 -32.79 -13.17
N ALA A 29 17.03 -34.09 -13.35
CA ALA A 29 16.01 -34.58 -14.25
C ALA A 29 14.67 -33.97 -13.79
N PHE A 30 14.11 -33.09 -14.61
CA PHE A 30 12.75 -32.61 -14.43
C PHE A 30 11.82 -33.79 -14.69
N ASP A 31 11.31 -34.39 -13.62
CA ASP A 31 10.17 -35.30 -13.69
C ASP A 31 8.94 -34.52 -14.18
N GLY A 32 8.31 -35.01 -15.22
CA GLY A 32 7.27 -34.36 -16.03
C GLY A 32 5.89 -34.30 -15.37
N SER A 33 5.85 -34.20 -14.04
CA SER A 33 4.63 -34.27 -13.23
C SER A 33 4.12 -32.90 -12.75
N LEU A 34 4.80 -31.79 -13.08
CA LEU A 34 4.28 -30.43 -12.89
C LEU A 34 3.20 -30.08 -13.93
N ARG A 35 2.00 -30.51 -13.60
CA ARG A 35 0.72 -30.14 -14.19
C ARG A 35 0.62 -28.63 -14.41
N ARG A 36 0.26 -28.29 -15.65
CA ARG A 36 -0.57 -27.14 -16.07
C ARG A 36 -0.23 -25.84 -15.34
N LEU A 37 0.55 -25.00 -16.02
CA LEU A 37 0.34 -23.56 -16.00
C LEU A 37 -1.16 -23.31 -16.26
N ARG A 38 -1.97 -23.22 -15.20
CA ARG A 38 -3.11 -22.31 -15.20
C ARG A 38 -2.45 -20.94 -15.26
N LEU A 39 -2.12 -20.52 -16.48
CA LEU A 39 -2.27 -19.11 -16.82
C LEU A 39 -3.68 -18.80 -16.34
N LEU A 40 -3.80 -18.12 -15.21
CA LEU A 40 -4.97 -17.33 -14.89
C LEU A 40 -5.03 -16.33 -16.02
N ALA A 41 -5.63 -16.76 -17.14
CA ALA A 41 -5.91 -15.91 -18.25
C ALA A 41 -6.82 -14.85 -17.64
N TRP A 42 -6.27 -13.66 -17.45
CA TRP A 42 -7.03 -12.44 -17.26
C TRP A 42 -7.81 -12.24 -18.56
N THR A 43 -8.88 -13.02 -18.75
CA THR A 43 -9.82 -12.85 -19.86
C THR A 43 -10.77 -11.73 -19.47
N GLU A 44 -10.23 -10.52 -19.37
CA GLU A 44 -11.01 -9.30 -19.46
C GLU A 44 -11.63 -9.24 -20.88
N PRO A 45 -12.95 -9.06 -21.04
CA PRO A 45 -13.57 -9.02 -22.36
C PRO A 45 -12.91 -7.93 -23.22
N ARG A 46 -12.56 -8.23 -24.48
CA ARG A 46 -11.79 -7.34 -25.38
C ARG A 46 -12.31 -5.90 -25.49
N ARG A 47 -13.61 -5.65 -25.24
CA ARG A 47 -14.22 -4.30 -25.21
C ARG A 47 -13.73 -3.43 -24.04
N HIS A 48 -13.36 -4.03 -22.91
CA HIS A 48 -12.81 -3.32 -21.75
C HIS A 48 -11.35 -2.87 -21.96
N LEU A 49 -10.57 -3.60 -22.78
CA LEU A 49 -9.16 -3.29 -23.01
C LEU A 49 -8.94 -1.98 -23.77
N ALA A 50 -9.78 -1.66 -24.76
CA ALA A 50 -9.67 -0.40 -25.50
C ALA A 50 -10.01 0.82 -24.64
N GLY A 51 -11.02 0.70 -23.75
CA GLY A 51 -11.35 1.72 -22.76
C GLY A 51 -10.20 1.93 -21.77
N TYR A 52 -9.65 0.84 -21.22
CA TYR A 52 -8.51 0.88 -20.30
C TYR A 52 -7.27 1.57 -20.92
N VAL A 53 -6.89 1.22 -22.14
CA VAL A 53 -5.74 1.84 -22.83
C VAL A 53 -5.95 3.34 -23.00
N ARG A 54 -7.17 3.78 -23.37
CA ARG A 54 -7.49 5.21 -23.48
C ARG A 54 -7.38 5.92 -22.13
N GLN A 55 -7.89 5.33 -21.06
CA GLN A 55 -7.81 5.88 -19.72
C GLN A 55 -6.35 6.05 -19.26
N VAL A 56 -5.53 5.00 -19.41
CA VAL A 56 -4.12 5.04 -19.00
C VAL A 56 -3.32 6.05 -19.82
N ARG A 57 -3.55 6.13 -21.14
CA ARG A 57 -2.90 7.11 -22.02
C ARG A 57 -3.28 8.54 -21.68
N LEU A 58 -4.56 8.81 -21.39
CA LEU A 58 -4.99 10.13 -20.94
C LEU A 58 -4.30 10.50 -19.63
N VAL A 59 -4.29 9.62 -18.63
CA VAL A 59 -3.61 9.88 -17.36
C VAL A 59 -2.12 10.15 -17.57
N GLN A 60 -1.46 9.41 -18.46
CA GLN A 60 -0.06 9.66 -18.80
C GLN A 60 0.15 11.03 -19.47
N GLU A 61 -0.70 11.38 -20.43
CA GLU A 61 -0.65 12.69 -21.11
C GLU A 61 -0.82 13.84 -20.12
N LEU A 62 -1.75 13.73 -19.17
CA LEU A 62 -1.95 14.75 -18.13
C LEU A 62 -0.76 14.84 -17.16
N LYS A 63 0.01 13.77 -16.96
CA LYS A 63 1.26 13.81 -16.17
C LYS A 63 2.42 14.47 -16.90
N GLU A 64 2.43 14.39 -18.23
CA GLU A 64 3.52 14.91 -19.06
C GLU A 64 3.28 16.34 -19.56
N ASN A 65 2.02 16.81 -19.56
CA ASN A 65 1.64 18.10 -20.10
C ASN A 65 0.85 18.94 -19.09
N ASP A 66 1.56 19.88 -18.44
CA ASP A 66 0.99 20.76 -17.42
C ASP A 66 -0.19 21.59 -17.93
N THR A 67 -0.12 22.08 -19.18
CA THR A 67 -1.20 22.89 -19.78
C THR A 67 -2.48 22.06 -19.92
N LYS A 68 -2.37 20.85 -20.47
CA LYS A 68 -3.52 19.93 -20.59
C LYS A 68 -4.05 19.51 -19.23
N CYS A 69 -3.17 19.28 -18.26
CA CYS A 69 -3.57 18.96 -16.89
C CYS A 69 -4.37 20.09 -16.23
N ARG A 70 -3.91 21.34 -16.36
CA ARG A 70 -4.64 22.51 -15.82
C ARG A 70 -6.00 22.69 -16.50
N GLN A 71 -6.08 22.53 -17.81
CA GLN A 71 -7.37 22.55 -18.53
C GLN A 71 -8.31 21.42 -18.06
N ALA A 72 -7.77 20.23 -17.79
CA ALA A 72 -8.52 19.09 -17.29
C ALA A 72 -9.08 19.28 -15.86
N MET A 73 -8.49 20.18 -15.06
CA MET A 73 -8.99 20.50 -13.71
C MET A 73 -10.36 21.20 -13.78
N ASP A 74 -10.59 22.03 -14.81
CA ASP A 74 -11.83 22.81 -14.94
C ASP A 74 -13.08 21.92 -15.15
N SER A 75 -12.89 20.69 -15.64
CA SER A 75 -13.95 19.70 -15.86
C SER A 75 -13.75 18.39 -15.08
N GLY A 76 -12.88 18.40 -14.07
CA GLY A 76 -12.52 17.22 -13.29
C GLY A 76 -13.50 16.87 -12.18
N LEU A 77 -13.28 15.70 -11.58
CA LEU A 77 -13.93 15.24 -10.36
C LEU A 77 -12.93 15.21 -9.19
N TYR A 78 -13.36 15.57 -8.00
CA TYR A 78 -12.49 15.82 -6.85
C TYR A 78 -12.91 15.00 -5.63
N LEU A 79 -11.95 14.29 -5.03
CA LEU A 79 -12.03 13.86 -3.64
C LEU A 79 -11.47 14.97 -2.76
N LEU A 80 -12.20 15.31 -1.71
CA LEU A 80 -11.75 16.31 -0.74
C LEU A 80 -11.09 15.67 0.46
N PHE A 81 -10.04 16.33 0.93
CA PHE A 81 -9.36 16.06 2.17
C PHE A 81 -9.28 17.36 2.98
N HIS A 82 -9.16 17.23 4.31
CA HIS A 82 -8.79 18.34 5.17
C HIS A 82 -7.72 17.86 6.14
N ARG A 83 -6.48 18.33 5.95
CA ARG A 83 -5.30 17.86 6.70
C ARG A 83 -5.17 16.34 6.61
N LEU A 84 -5.20 15.83 5.37
CA LEU A 84 -5.15 14.41 5.04
C LEU A 84 -6.34 13.55 5.51
N ALA A 85 -7.32 14.09 6.24
CA ALA A 85 -8.55 13.38 6.57
C ALA A 85 -9.52 13.43 5.36
N PRO A 86 -9.94 12.30 4.77
CA PRO A 86 -10.88 12.30 3.66
C PRO A 86 -12.29 12.75 4.07
N PHE A 87 -12.95 13.49 3.19
CA PHE A 87 -14.37 13.77 3.29
C PHE A 87 -15.20 12.54 2.93
N VAL A 88 -16.14 12.17 3.79
CA VAL A 88 -17.06 11.04 3.58
C VAL A 88 -18.48 11.47 3.91
N GLN A 89 -19.43 10.93 3.15
CA GLN A 89 -20.85 11.09 3.42
C GLN A 89 -21.44 9.80 3.98
N ARG A 90 -22.44 9.95 4.84
CA ARG A 90 -23.23 8.82 5.31
C ARG A 90 -24.15 8.35 4.19
N HIS A 91 -24.22 7.05 3.96
CA HIS A 91 -25.10 6.47 2.96
C HIS A 91 -25.65 5.14 3.47
N ASN A 92 -26.98 5.06 3.61
CA ASN A 92 -27.67 3.95 4.26
C ASN A 92 -27.08 3.65 5.66
N SER A 93 -26.53 2.44 5.84
CA SER A 93 -25.88 1.98 7.08
C SER A 93 -24.36 2.21 7.13
N GLY A 94 -23.77 2.86 6.13
CA GLY A 94 -22.31 3.00 6.01
C GLY A 94 -21.84 4.38 5.54
N TYR A 95 -20.64 4.42 5.00
CA TYR A 95 -20.00 5.62 4.45
C TYR A 95 -19.67 5.42 2.97
N ARG A 96 -19.53 6.52 2.24
CA ARG A 96 -19.03 6.53 0.85
C ARG A 96 -18.05 7.68 0.64
N ALA A 97 -17.10 7.49 -0.27
CA ALA A 97 -16.32 8.59 -0.81
C ALA A 97 -17.20 9.44 -1.75
N THR A 98 -17.00 10.77 -1.73
CA THR A 98 -17.81 11.70 -2.54
C THR A 98 -16.94 12.37 -3.58
N TRP A 99 -17.28 12.16 -4.86
CA TRP A 99 -16.64 12.82 -6.00
C TRP A 99 -17.41 14.11 -6.33
N LEU A 100 -16.73 15.25 -6.22
CA LEU A 100 -17.30 16.56 -6.50
C LEU A 100 -16.89 17.05 -7.89
N PRO A 101 -17.81 17.51 -8.73
CA PRO A 101 -17.46 18.29 -9.92
C PRO A 101 -16.60 19.51 -9.57
N ALA A 102 -15.80 20.00 -10.53
CA ALA A 102 -14.95 21.19 -10.34
C ALA A 102 -15.72 22.40 -9.79
N ALA A 103 -16.95 22.64 -10.28
CA ALA A 103 -17.81 23.72 -9.79
C ALA A 103 -18.16 23.58 -8.30
N GLU A 104 -18.37 22.36 -7.80
CA GLU A 104 -18.59 22.11 -6.37
C GLU A 104 -17.31 22.32 -5.56
N ALA A 105 -16.17 21.81 -6.06
CA ALA A 105 -14.88 21.98 -5.39
C ALA A 105 -14.50 23.46 -5.25
N LEU A 106 -14.77 24.28 -6.28
CA LEU A 106 -14.58 25.73 -6.25
C LEU A 106 -15.50 26.42 -5.22
N ARG A 107 -16.78 26.01 -5.12
CA ARG A 107 -17.67 26.54 -4.07
C ARG A 107 -17.20 26.19 -2.67
N VAL A 108 -16.63 25.00 -2.48
CA VAL A 108 -16.06 24.60 -1.19
C VAL A 108 -14.84 25.44 -0.83
N LEU A 109 -13.97 25.75 -1.81
CA LEU A 109 -12.86 26.67 -1.61
C LEU A 109 -13.34 28.07 -1.22
N ASP A 110 -14.36 28.59 -1.90
CA ASP A 110 -14.98 29.89 -1.60
C ASP A 110 -15.56 29.93 -0.17
N VAL A 111 -16.35 28.91 0.22
CA VAL A 111 -16.83 28.74 1.61
C VAL A 111 -15.67 28.67 2.62
N GLY A 112 -14.56 28.07 2.22
CA GLY A 112 -13.33 27.98 3.00
C GLY A 112 -12.49 29.26 3.05
N GLY A 113 -12.92 30.34 2.37
CA GLY A 113 -12.19 31.59 2.25
C GLY A 113 -10.90 31.46 1.44
N GLN A 114 -10.89 30.55 0.46
CA GLN A 114 -9.75 30.27 -0.39
C GLN A 114 -10.02 30.70 -1.84
N PRO A 115 -9.03 31.28 -2.53
CA PRO A 115 -9.22 31.74 -3.90
C PRO A 115 -9.24 30.54 -4.87
N PRO A 116 -9.88 30.66 -6.05
CA PRO A 116 -10.11 29.55 -6.97
C PRO A 116 -8.83 28.88 -7.49
N GLU A 117 -7.70 29.59 -7.53
CA GLU A 117 -6.39 29.08 -7.95
C GLU A 117 -5.90 27.92 -7.07
N ARG A 118 -6.42 27.80 -5.83
CA ARG A 118 -6.14 26.67 -4.94
C ARG A 118 -6.64 25.34 -5.50
N LEU A 119 -7.52 25.34 -6.50
CA LEU A 119 -7.88 24.12 -7.23
C LEU A 119 -6.66 23.47 -7.90
N HIS A 120 -5.67 24.26 -8.31
CA HIS A 120 -4.43 23.77 -8.92
C HIS A 120 -3.49 23.07 -7.93
N ASP A 121 -3.81 23.08 -6.63
CA ASP A 121 -3.10 22.26 -5.65
C ASP A 121 -3.55 20.79 -5.65
N ALA A 122 -4.60 20.45 -6.40
CA ALA A 122 -5.06 19.07 -6.49
C ALA A 122 -4.03 18.14 -7.16
N VAL A 123 -4.03 16.86 -6.80
CA VAL A 123 -3.17 15.82 -7.38
C VAL A 123 -4.00 14.87 -8.23
N LEU A 124 -3.51 14.52 -9.41
CA LEU A 124 -4.18 13.61 -10.35
C LEU A 124 -4.13 12.18 -9.82
N LEU A 125 -5.28 11.52 -9.79
CA LEU A 125 -5.42 10.13 -9.35
C LEU A 125 -5.52 9.21 -10.55
N ASP A 126 -6.52 9.39 -11.39
CA ASP A 126 -6.81 8.59 -12.59
C ASP A 126 -7.89 9.30 -13.43
N CYS A 127 -8.66 8.54 -14.22
CA CYS A 127 -9.90 9.03 -14.84
C CYS A 127 -11.01 7.97 -14.75
N THR A 128 -12.24 8.38 -14.99
CA THR A 128 -13.41 7.50 -15.13
C THR A 128 -13.43 6.80 -16.51
N PRO A 129 -14.29 5.79 -16.73
CA PRO A 129 -14.41 5.11 -18.03
C PRO A 129 -14.80 6.03 -19.20
N ASP A 130 -15.53 7.10 -18.93
CA ASP A 130 -15.90 8.18 -19.85
C ASP A 130 -14.81 9.27 -19.98
N LEU A 131 -13.62 9.02 -19.42
CA LEU A 131 -12.43 9.87 -19.52
C LEU A 131 -12.51 11.20 -18.74
N THR A 132 -13.35 11.30 -17.72
CA THR A 132 -13.33 12.44 -16.79
C THR A 132 -12.16 12.28 -15.81
N PRO A 133 -11.21 13.24 -15.78
CA PRO A 133 -10.07 13.18 -14.86
C PRO A 133 -10.51 13.30 -13.40
N ARG A 134 -9.85 12.55 -12.53
CA ARG A 134 -10.16 12.46 -11.10
C ARG A 134 -8.95 12.92 -10.29
N PHE A 135 -9.18 13.83 -9.35
CA PHE A 135 -8.16 14.47 -8.53
C PHE A 135 -8.45 14.31 -7.03
N ALA A 136 -7.43 14.50 -6.20
CA ALA A 136 -7.56 14.72 -4.76
C ALA A 136 -7.11 16.14 -4.39
N LEU A 137 -7.89 16.84 -3.58
CA LEU A 137 -7.60 18.20 -3.13
C LEU A 137 -7.59 18.25 -1.60
N ASP A 138 -6.51 18.74 -1.00
CA ASP A 138 -6.46 19.02 0.44
C ASP A 138 -6.84 20.48 0.71
N THR A 139 -7.89 20.65 1.51
CA THR A 139 -8.46 21.92 1.95
C THR A 139 -7.86 22.38 3.29
N ALA A 140 -6.67 21.89 3.67
CA ALA A 140 -5.99 22.27 4.91
C ALA A 140 -5.81 23.79 5.10
N SER A 141 -5.77 24.57 4.01
CA SER A 141 -5.69 26.03 4.05
C SER A 141 -7.04 26.73 4.33
N CYS A 142 -8.16 26.02 4.24
CA CYS A 142 -9.47 26.54 4.61
C CYS A 142 -9.57 26.64 6.14
N ALA A 143 -10.04 27.79 6.64
CA ALA A 143 -10.00 28.09 8.07
C ALA A 143 -11.03 27.28 8.89
N ASN A 144 -12.20 26.98 8.32
CA ASN A 144 -13.32 26.39 9.04
C ASN A 144 -13.74 25.03 8.47
N LYS A 145 -13.21 23.94 9.05
CA LYS A 145 -13.60 22.56 8.75
C LYS A 145 -15.12 22.35 8.82
N GLY A 146 -15.77 22.87 9.87
CA GLY A 146 -17.21 22.66 10.10
C GLY A 146 -18.09 23.33 9.05
N ALA A 147 -17.67 24.47 8.50
CA ALA A 147 -18.37 25.11 7.38
C ALA A 147 -18.32 24.26 6.10
N LEU A 148 -17.18 23.62 5.81
CA LEU A 148 -17.06 22.70 4.67
C LEU A 148 -17.92 21.44 4.87
N GLU A 149 -17.93 20.88 6.08
CA GLU A 149 -18.76 19.73 6.44
C GLU A 149 -20.26 20.03 6.29
N ALA A 150 -20.71 21.20 6.75
CA ALA A 150 -22.09 21.65 6.61
C ALA A 150 -22.48 21.91 5.14
N ALA A 151 -21.59 22.51 4.35
CA ALA A 151 -21.86 22.81 2.94
C ALA A 151 -22.05 21.56 2.08
N LEU A 152 -21.49 20.42 2.49
CA LEU A 152 -21.49 19.17 1.72
C LEU A 152 -22.29 18.04 2.38
N ASP A 153 -22.94 18.28 3.53
CA ASP A 153 -23.66 17.27 4.31
C ASP A 153 -22.83 15.99 4.56
N GLY A 154 -21.68 16.15 5.22
CA GLY A 154 -20.80 15.02 5.53
C GLY A 154 -19.74 15.36 6.56
N SER A 155 -18.68 14.54 6.65
CA SER A 155 -17.64 14.72 7.66
C SER A 155 -16.26 14.33 7.16
N PHE A 156 -15.22 14.99 7.67
CA PHE A 156 -13.84 14.54 7.49
C PHE A 156 -13.49 13.50 8.54
N MET A 157 -13.20 12.30 8.07
CA MET A 157 -12.93 11.12 8.90
C MET A 157 -11.43 10.83 8.95
N LYS A 158 -10.92 10.33 10.09
CA LYS A 158 -9.54 9.81 10.15
C LYS A 158 -9.37 8.73 9.09
N MET A 159 -8.29 8.81 8.32
CA MET A 159 -8.12 7.94 7.16
C MET A 159 -8.10 6.44 7.50
N ARG A 160 -7.53 6.06 8.64
CA ARG A 160 -7.55 4.65 9.07
C ARG A 160 -8.99 4.14 9.32
N SER A 161 -9.85 4.95 9.93
CA SER A 161 -11.27 4.64 10.05
C SER A 161 -11.94 4.53 8.69
N ALA A 162 -11.70 5.51 7.81
CA ALA A 162 -12.25 5.52 6.46
C ALA A 162 -11.84 4.25 5.68
N PHE A 163 -10.57 3.84 5.80
CA PHE A 163 -10.03 2.63 5.14
C PHE A 163 -10.78 1.35 5.54
N PHE A 164 -11.20 1.21 6.80
CA PHE A 164 -11.92 0.03 7.27
C PHE A 164 -13.44 0.10 7.11
N LEU A 165 -14.02 1.31 7.09
CA LEU A 165 -15.47 1.52 7.02
C LEU A 165 -16.01 1.65 5.59
N LEU A 166 -15.15 2.00 4.63
CA LEU A 166 -15.54 2.19 3.23
C LEU A 166 -15.44 0.89 2.42
N SER A 167 -16.07 0.91 1.24
CA SER A 167 -15.88 -0.15 0.25
C SER A 167 -14.42 -0.19 -0.24
N GLY A 168 -13.95 -1.35 -0.71
CA GLY A 168 -12.57 -1.51 -1.19
C GLY A 168 -12.19 -0.53 -2.32
N LYS A 169 -13.14 -0.19 -3.21
CA LYS A 169 -12.91 0.77 -4.30
C LYS A 169 -12.73 2.20 -3.75
N ASP A 170 -13.58 2.62 -2.82
CA ASP A 170 -13.49 3.95 -2.21
C ASP A 170 -12.25 4.08 -1.33
N ALA A 171 -11.98 3.07 -0.49
CA ALA A 171 -10.80 3.01 0.35
C ALA A 171 -9.52 3.10 -0.48
N HIS A 172 -9.44 2.40 -1.62
CA HIS A 172 -8.30 2.47 -2.53
C HIS A 172 -8.08 3.90 -3.07
N MET A 173 -9.13 4.55 -3.59
CA MET A 173 -9.01 5.89 -4.16
C MET A 173 -8.64 6.94 -3.11
N LEU A 174 -9.23 6.86 -1.91
CA LEU A 174 -8.85 7.74 -0.81
C LEU A 174 -7.42 7.50 -0.35
N SER A 175 -6.96 6.24 -0.34
CA SER A 175 -5.59 5.88 0.06
C SER A 175 -4.56 6.45 -0.90
N LYS A 176 -4.83 6.34 -2.21
CA LYS A 176 -4.03 6.95 -3.26
C LYS A 176 -3.98 8.48 -3.11
N GLY A 177 -5.13 9.12 -2.94
CA GLY A 177 -5.23 10.56 -2.76
C GLY A 177 -4.47 11.06 -1.53
N GLN A 178 -4.70 10.44 -0.38
CA GLN A 178 -3.98 10.78 0.84
C GLN A 178 -2.47 10.61 0.66
N ALA A 179 -2.00 9.48 0.10
CA ALA A 179 -0.57 9.20 0.00
C ALA A 179 0.16 10.24 -0.87
N LEU A 180 -0.44 10.63 -1.99
CA LEU A 180 0.09 11.68 -2.86
C LEU A 180 0.09 13.05 -2.18
N LEU A 181 -1.01 13.42 -1.52
CA LEU A 181 -1.12 14.67 -0.78
C LEU A 181 -0.10 14.75 0.38
N ARG A 182 0.05 13.67 1.15
CA ARG A 182 1.04 13.55 2.21
C ARG A 182 2.46 13.69 1.66
N TRP A 183 2.78 12.96 0.60
CA TRP A 183 4.11 13.04 -0.03
C TRP A 183 4.47 14.48 -0.44
N HIS A 184 3.53 15.22 -1.02
CA HIS A 184 3.75 16.63 -1.35
C HIS A 184 3.97 17.52 -0.13
N GLY A 185 3.31 17.23 1.00
CA GLY A 185 3.52 17.92 2.27
C GLY A 185 4.92 17.66 2.84
N ASP A 186 5.35 16.41 2.82
CA ASP A 186 6.61 15.96 3.43
C ASP A 186 7.84 16.28 2.56
N HIS A 187 7.68 16.41 1.23
CA HIS A 187 8.79 16.58 0.27
C HIS A 187 8.82 17.97 -0.39
N ARG A 188 8.42 19.00 0.37
CA ARG A 188 8.39 20.39 -0.12
C ARG A 188 9.76 20.93 -0.55
N PHE A 189 10.83 20.46 0.08
CA PHE A 189 12.19 20.93 -0.16
C PHE A 189 13.04 19.81 -0.80
N SER A 190 13.98 20.21 -1.66
CA SER A 190 14.93 19.30 -2.29
C SER A 190 15.93 18.79 -1.26
N GLY A 191 16.04 17.46 -1.12
CA GLY A 191 17.06 16.83 -0.28
C GLY A 191 18.50 17.07 -0.74
N ARG A 192 18.71 17.56 -1.98
CA ARG A 192 20.06 17.87 -2.51
C ARG A 192 20.52 19.30 -2.21
N SER A 193 19.60 20.27 -2.24
CA SER A 193 19.94 21.69 -2.17
C SER A 193 19.26 22.44 -1.03
N GLY A 194 18.31 21.83 -0.32
CA GLY A 194 17.48 22.49 0.70
C GLY A 194 16.47 23.51 0.16
N ARG A 195 16.44 23.76 -1.16
CA ARG A 195 15.53 24.73 -1.79
C ARG A 195 14.13 24.17 -1.98
N LEU A 196 13.13 25.06 -2.01
CA LEU A 196 11.75 24.68 -2.29
C LEU A 196 11.66 24.05 -3.69
N SER A 197 11.12 22.84 -3.77
CA SER A 197 10.92 22.13 -5.04
C SER A 197 9.57 22.50 -5.67
N LEU A 198 9.52 22.49 -7.00
CA LEU A 198 8.33 22.81 -7.78
C LEU A 198 7.58 21.54 -8.14
N ARG A 199 6.28 21.49 -7.86
CA ARG A 199 5.40 20.42 -8.33
C ARG A 199 5.04 20.63 -9.80
N ASP A 200 4.80 19.54 -10.52
CA ASP A 200 4.08 19.58 -11.79
C ASP A 200 2.57 19.78 -11.55
N ALA A 201 1.81 20.09 -12.61
CA ALA A 201 0.37 20.32 -12.49
C ALA A 201 -0.37 19.07 -11.99
N SER A 202 0.07 17.88 -12.42
CA SER A 202 -0.57 16.62 -12.03
C SER A 202 -0.23 16.16 -10.61
N GLY A 203 0.80 16.72 -9.98
CA GLY A 203 1.33 16.23 -8.71
C GLY A 203 1.99 14.85 -8.81
N SER A 204 2.52 14.51 -9.98
CA SER A 204 3.22 13.23 -10.21
C SER A 204 4.70 13.29 -9.81
N LYS A 205 5.27 14.49 -9.71
CA LYS A 205 6.68 14.70 -9.39
C LYS A 205 6.93 16.08 -8.78
N ARG A 206 8.12 16.25 -8.24
CA ARG A 206 8.67 17.55 -7.84
C ARG A 206 10.05 17.73 -8.44
N THR A 207 10.37 18.93 -8.89
CA THR A 207 11.66 19.26 -9.50
C THR A 207 12.33 20.37 -8.70
N CYS A 208 13.60 20.16 -8.34
CA CYS A 208 14.41 21.23 -7.77
C CYS A 208 14.78 22.24 -8.87
N PRO A 209 14.44 23.54 -8.74
CA PRO A 209 14.77 24.54 -9.75
C PRO A 209 16.29 24.72 -9.94
N ASP A 210 17.06 24.67 -8.85
CA ASP A 210 18.51 24.93 -8.88
C ASP A 210 19.33 23.77 -9.49
N THR A 211 18.90 22.52 -9.28
CA THR A 211 19.70 21.33 -9.65
C THR A 211 19.07 20.50 -10.76
N GLY A 212 17.82 20.77 -11.13
CA GLY A 212 17.03 19.93 -12.03
C GLY A 212 16.66 18.55 -11.47
N HIS A 213 17.02 18.25 -10.21
CA HIS A 213 16.72 16.94 -9.60
C HIS A 213 15.21 16.71 -9.49
N VAL A 214 14.76 15.58 -10.06
CA VAL A 214 13.35 15.16 -10.01
C VAL A 214 13.15 14.13 -8.91
N GLN A 215 12.13 14.36 -8.09
CA GLN A 215 11.66 13.46 -7.04
C GLN A 215 10.28 12.91 -7.43
N TYR A 216 10.08 11.62 -7.24
CA TYR A 216 8.80 10.95 -7.46
C TYR A 216 8.23 10.46 -6.11
N PRO A 217 6.90 10.30 -5.99
CA PRO A 217 6.28 9.63 -4.85
C PRO A 217 6.92 8.25 -4.60
N GLN A 218 7.31 7.98 -3.37
CA GLN A 218 7.99 6.76 -2.97
C GLN A 218 7.05 5.81 -2.21
N MET A 219 7.31 4.51 -2.35
CA MET A 219 6.70 3.47 -1.52
C MET A 219 7.82 2.60 -0.99
N ALA A 220 7.87 2.41 0.33
CA ALA A 220 8.82 1.50 0.93
C ALA A 220 8.36 0.04 0.72
N PRO A 221 9.21 -0.86 0.16
CA PRO A 221 8.87 -2.28 0.08
C PRO A 221 8.82 -2.89 1.47
N VAL A 222 7.75 -3.62 1.77
CA VAL A 222 7.53 -4.31 3.05
C VAL A 222 7.10 -5.73 2.75
N VAL A 223 7.84 -6.73 3.22
CA VAL A 223 7.37 -8.11 3.17
C VAL A 223 6.35 -8.34 4.26
N ILE A 224 5.35 -9.16 3.98
CA ILE A 224 4.38 -9.62 4.97
C ILE A 224 4.09 -11.09 4.71
N VAL A 225 4.36 -11.93 5.71
CA VAL A 225 4.46 -13.38 5.52
C VAL A 225 3.63 -14.15 6.53
N LEU A 226 2.82 -15.08 6.02
CA LEU A 226 2.23 -16.13 6.85
C LEU A 226 3.14 -17.35 6.82
N VAL A 227 3.77 -17.65 7.96
CA VAL A 227 4.62 -18.85 8.12
C VAL A 227 3.75 -20.02 8.58
N VAL A 228 3.86 -21.16 7.90
CA VAL A 228 3.08 -22.37 8.17
C VAL A 228 3.97 -23.53 8.56
N ASP A 229 3.47 -24.37 9.47
CA ASP A 229 4.09 -25.63 9.87
C ASP A 229 2.97 -26.68 9.97
N GLY A 230 2.85 -27.55 8.97
CA GLY A 230 1.75 -28.51 8.88
C GLY A 230 0.36 -27.84 8.97
N ASP A 231 -0.37 -28.11 10.06
CA ASP A 231 -1.74 -27.61 10.29
C ASP A 231 -1.83 -26.42 11.27
N ARG A 232 -0.70 -25.78 11.54
CA ARG A 232 -0.60 -24.56 12.36
C ARG A 232 0.08 -23.44 11.58
N CYS A 233 -0.22 -22.20 11.95
CA CYS A 233 0.44 -21.01 11.41
C CYS A 233 1.01 -20.14 12.53
N LEU A 234 2.10 -19.44 12.25
CA LEU A 234 2.69 -18.49 13.18
C LEU A 234 2.00 -17.14 13.04
N LEU A 235 1.56 -16.58 14.16
CA LEU A 235 1.08 -15.20 14.23
C LEU A 235 1.72 -14.49 15.42
N ALA A 236 1.88 -13.18 15.29
CA ALA A 236 2.51 -12.31 16.29
C ALA A 236 1.68 -11.05 16.54
N ARG A 237 2.00 -10.35 17.61
CA ARG A 237 1.43 -9.05 17.93
C ARG A 237 2.49 -8.09 18.49
N LYS A 238 2.32 -6.81 18.16
CA LYS A 238 3.06 -5.68 18.74
C LYS A 238 2.17 -5.02 19.81
N ASP A 239 2.77 -4.30 20.75
CA ASP A 239 2.08 -3.58 21.82
C ASP A 239 1.06 -2.54 21.32
N ILE A 240 1.31 -1.97 20.14
CA ILE A 240 0.44 -1.02 19.45
C ILE A 240 -0.82 -1.67 18.84
N HIS A 241 -0.85 -3.00 18.73
CA HIS A 241 -2.02 -3.72 18.24
C HIS A 241 -3.11 -3.72 19.32
N PRO A 242 -4.41 -3.63 18.93
CA PRO A 242 -5.46 -3.73 19.93
C PRO A 242 -5.44 -5.10 20.61
N PRO A 243 -5.82 -5.18 21.90
CA PRO A 243 -5.78 -6.43 22.65
C PRO A 243 -6.45 -7.60 21.91
N GLY A 244 -5.77 -8.75 21.89
CA GLY A 244 -6.24 -9.98 21.27
C GLY A 244 -6.02 -10.07 19.76
N MET A 245 -5.54 -9.01 19.09
CA MET A 245 -5.26 -9.05 17.66
C MET A 245 -3.89 -9.68 17.38
N TYR A 246 -3.85 -10.81 16.69
CA TYR A 246 -2.60 -11.38 16.16
C TYR A 246 -2.60 -11.30 14.63
N SER A 247 -1.45 -10.95 14.06
CA SER A 247 -1.23 -10.74 12.64
C SER A 247 -0.04 -11.56 12.15
N THR A 248 0.14 -11.61 10.84
CA THR A 248 1.35 -12.13 10.19
C THR A 248 2.58 -11.27 10.48
N ILE A 249 3.77 -11.85 10.37
CA ILE A 249 5.07 -11.16 10.46
C ILE A 249 5.22 -10.21 9.28
N ALA A 250 5.76 -9.02 9.50
CA ALA A 250 5.99 -8.04 8.44
C ALA A 250 7.12 -7.08 8.79
N GLY A 251 7.96 -6.76 7.80
CA GLY A 251 9.03 -5.79 7.96
C GLY A 251 9.58 -5.27 6.64
N PHE A 252 10.42 -4.25 6.74
CA PHE A 252 10.92 -3.53 5.58
C PHE A 252 11.98 -4.36 4.85
N CYS A 253 12.04 -4.23 3.52
CA CYS A 253 13.19 -4.77 2.78
C CYS A 253 14.37 -3.82 2.91
N ASP A 254 15.54 -4.36 3.25
CA ASP A 254 16.79 -3.61 3.26
C ASP A 254 17.35 -3.41 1.85
N ILE A 255 18.25 -2.44 1.73
CA ILE A 255 18.93 -2.15 0.46
C ILE A 255 19.76 -3.37 0.04
N GLY A 256 19.46 -3.89 -1.15
CA GLY A 256 20.13 -5.06 -1.71
C GLY A 256 19.42 -6.38 -1.44
N GLU A 257 18.36 -6.38 -0.62
CA GLU A 257 17.53 -7.56 -0.42
C GLU A 257 16.55 -7.78 -1.59
N ASN A 258 16.29 -9.05 -1.87
CA ASN A 258 15.12 -9.50 -2.58
C ASN A 258 14.07 -9.94 -1.55
N VAL A 259 12.86 -10.27 -2.01
CA VAL A 259 11.75 -10.66 -1.13
C VAL A 259 12.11 -11.86 -0.26
N ASP A 260 12.80 -12.86 -0.80
CA ASP A 260 13.20 -14.06 -0.08
C ASP A 260 14.16 -13.79 1.08
N MET A 261 15.16 -12.94 0.86
CA MET A 261 16.12 -12.55 1.90
C MET A 261 15.41 -11.78 3.03
N ALA A 262 14.59 -10.79 2.67
CA ALA A 262 13.85 -10.00 3.65
C ALA A 262 12.91 -10.89 4.49
N VAL A 263 12.16 -11.81 3.88
CA VAL A 263 11.28 -12.72 4.64
C VAL A 263 12.08 -13.62 5.59
N ARG A 264 13.18 -14.22 5.11
CA ARG A 264 14.02 -15.08 5.97
C ARG A 264 14.60 -14.31 7.15
N ARG A 265 15.07 -13.07 6.91
CA ARG A 265 15.61 -12.19 7.94
C ARG A 265 14.54 -11.81 8.96
N GLU A 266 13.43 -11.24 8.51
CA GLU A 266 12.36 -10.75 9.41
C GLU A 266 11.78 -11.87 10.30
N VAL A 267 11.57 -13.07 9.75
CA VAL A 267 11.10 -14.21 10.55
C VAL A 267 12.18 -14.67 11.53
N ALA A 268 13.45 -14.71 11.13
CA ALA A 268 14.53 -15.09 12.04
C ALA A 268 14.74 -14.07 13.17
N GLU A 269 14.65 -12.76 12.86
CA GLU A 269 14.80 -11.66 13.81
C GLU A 269 13.66 -11.62 14.82
N GLU A 270 12.40 -11.61 14.37
CA GLU A 270 11.26 -11.38 15.26
C GLU A 270 10.92 -12.60 16.12
N VAL A 271 11.11 -13.83 15.60
CA VAL A 271 10.61 -15.06 16.26
C VAL A 271 11.61 -16.22 16.33
N GLY A 272 12.81 -16.07 15.78
CA GLY A 272 13.85 -17.12 15.81
C GLY A 272 13.54 -18.36 14.96
N VAL A 273 12.62 -18.28 14.00
CA VAL A 273 12.22 -19.38 13.12
C VAL A 273 12.89 -19.25 11.75
N THR A 274 13.38 -20.35 11.19
CA THR A 274 13.88 -20.40 9.80
C THR A 274 12.81 -20.94 8.85
N VAL A 275 12.88 -20.54 7.57
CA VAL A 275 11.92 -20.95 6.53
C VAL A 275 12.61 -21.61 5.36
N SER A 276 12.01 -22.69 4.84
CA SER A 276 12.58 -23.53 3.79
C SER A 276 12.10 -23.14 2.39
N SER A 277 10.82 -22.78 2.25
CA SER A 277 10.20 -22.37 0.99
C SER A 277 9.36 -21.11 1.15
N LEU A 278 9.24 -20.35 0.06
CA LEU A 278 8.53 -19.08 0.00
C LEU A 278 7.76 -18.96 -1.32
N ASN A 279 6.52 -18.50 -1.22
CA ASN A 279 5.66 -18.21 -2.36
C ASN A 279 5.13 -16.78 -2.25
N PHE A 280 5.49 -15.92 -3.22
CA PHE A 280 4.83 -14.63 -3.39
C PHE A 280 3.39 -14.82 -3.86
N VAL A 281 2.46 -14.05 -3.29
CA VAL A 281 1.03 -14.20 -3.56
C VAL A 281 0.47 -13.00 -4.31
N PHE A 282 0.57 -11.81 -3.71
CA PHE A 282 0.11 -10.56 -4.30
C PHE A 282 0.80 -9.37 -3.63
N SER A 283 0.57 -8.17 -4.16
CA SER A 283 1.01 -6.93 -3.51
C SER A 283 -0.15 -5.97 -3.31
N GLN A 284 -0.05 -5.14 -2.27
CA GLN A 284 -1.05 -4.14 -1.94
C GLN A 284 -0.36 -2.86 -1.47
N HIS A 285 -0.78 -1.72 -2.02
CA HIS A 285 -0.39 -0.43 -1.46
C HIS A 285 -1.01 -0.25 -0.07
N TRP A 286 -0.18 0.15 0.89
CA TRP A 286 -0.58 0.42 2.25
C TRP A 286 -0.26 1.87 2.62
N PRO A 287 -1.28 2.72 2.86
CA PRO A 287 -1.09 4.17 2.99
C PRO A 287 -0.54 4.63 4.36
N PHE A 288 -0.26 3.72 5.30
CA PHE A 288 0.10 4.06 6.68
C PHE A 288 1.47 3.49 7.09
N PRO A 289 2.29 4.22 7.86
CA PRO A 289 2.23 5.67 8.12
C PRO A 289 2.79 6.50 6.95
N SER A 290 3.69 5.95 6.14
CA SER A 290 4.52 6.72 5.20
C SER A 290 4.42 6.24 3.75
N SER A 291 3.41 5.42 3.42
CA SER A 291 3.20 4.75 2.12
C SER A 291 4.17 3.57 1.88
N SER A 292 3.65 2.35 1.90
CA SER A 292 4.41 1.12 1.67
C SER A 292 3.80 0.26 0.57
N LEU A 293 4.61 -0.55 -0.09
CA LEU A 293 4.17 -1.63 -0.95
C LEU A 293 4.31 -2.95 -0.20
N MET A 294 3.19 -3.48 0.29
CA MET A 294 3.15 -4.76 0.98
C MET A 294 3.30 -5.89 -0.02
N LEU A 295 4.26 -6.78 0.20
CA LEU A 295 4.58 -7.94 -0.62
C LEU A 295 4.16 -9.18 0.16
N ALA A 296 3.00 -9.73 -0.19
CA ALA A 296 2.35 -10.81 0.55
C ALA A 296 2.96 -12.16 0.18
N CYS A 297 3.40 -12.91 1.19
CA CYS A 297 4.07 -14.19 1.03
C CYS A 297 3.44 -15.28 1.92
N HIS A 298 3.46 -16.52 1.43
CA HIS A 298 3.41 -17.70 2.28
C HIS A 298 4.81 -18.28 2.41
N ALA A 299 5.16 -18.75 3.59
CA ALA A 299 6.41 -19.46 3.81
C ALA A 299 6.18 -20.72 4.64
N VAL A 300 7.00 -21.74 4.41
CA VAL A 300 6.98 -22.99 5.21
C VAL A 300 8.15 -22.94 6.18
N ALA A 301 7.88 -23.17 7.45
CA ALA A 301 8.94 -23.27 8.46
C ALA A 301 9.84 -24.47 8.19
N GLU A 302 11.12 -24.34 8.51
CA GLU A 302 12.08 -25.43 8.34
C GLU A 302 11.88 -26.51 9.42
N GLU A 303 11.95 -27.78 9.01
CA GLU A 303 11.78 -28.91 9.93
C GLU A 303 12.81 -28.87 11.06
N GLY A 304 12.38 -29.18 12.29
CA GLY A 304 13.25 -29.16 13.47
C GLY A 304 13.49 -27.78 14.08
N HIS A 305 13.01 -26.70 13.45
CA HIS A 305 13.13 -25.32 13.95
C HIS A 305 11.78 -24.71 14.40
N THR A 306 10.80 -25.54 14.74
CA THR A 306 9.41 -25.11 15.03
C THR A 306 8.94 -25.36 16.46
N GLU A 307 9.73 -26.06 17.29
CA GLU A 307 9.33 -26.41 18.66
C GLU A 307 9.49 -25.25 19.64
N GLN A 308 10.45 -24.36 19.42
CA GLN A 308 10.75 -23.25 20.31
C GLN A 308 10.76 -21.94 19.53
N ILE A 309 9.77 -21.07 19.80
CA ILE A 309 9.75 -19.69 19.32
C ILE A 309 10.62 -18.86 20.26
N SER A 310 11.52 -18.06 19.70
CA SER A 310 12.34 -17.10 20.44
C SER A 310 11.93 -15.69 20.04
N VAL A 311 10.94 -15.14 20.74
CA VAL A 311 10.37 -13.81 20.44
C VAL A 311 11.38 -12.72 20.81
N ASP A 312 11.68 -11.81 19.88
CA ASP A 312 12.32 -10.54 20.23
C ASP A 312 11.29 -9.60 20.87
N THR A 313 11.36 -9.50 22.20
CA THR A 313 10.46 -8.67 22.99
C THR A 313 10.67 -7.16 22.82
N THR A 314 11.70 -6.75 22.08
CA THR A 314 11.91 -5.35 21.69
C THR A 314 10.94 -4.92 20.59
N GLU A 315 10.54 -5.87 19.74
CA GLU A 315 9.71 -5.69 18.56
C GLU A 315 8.27 -6.19 18.77
N LEU A 316 8.14 -7.33 19.42
CA LEU A 316 6.88 -8.05 19.59
C LEU A 316 6.48 -8.17 21.06
N GLU A 317 5.18 -8.06 21.32
CA GLU A 317 4.60 -8.36 22.64
C GLU A 317 4.45 -9.88 22.83
N ASP A 318 4.04 -10.59 21.78
CA ASP A 318 3.87 -12.05 21.80
C ASP A 318 3.88 -12.64 20.38
N ALA A 319 4.33 -13.89 20.25
CA ALA A 319 4.18 -14.69 19.04
C ALA A 319 4.01 -16.17 19.39
N ARG A 320 3.08 -16.83 18.72
CA ARG A 320 2.81 -18.25 18.94
C ARG A 320 2.28 -18.94 17.69
N TRP A 321 2.36 -20.27 17.72
CA TRP A 321 1.68 -21.11 16.76
C TRP A 321 0.18 -21.18 17.07
N PHE A 322 -0.65 -21.02 16.05
CA PHE A 322 -2.09 -21.15 16.11
C PHE A 322 -2.55 -22.32 15.25
N SER A 323 -3.37 -23.20 15.83
CA SER A 323 -4.01 -24.26 15.07
C SER A 323 -5.01 -23.69 14.06
N ARG A 324 -5.26 -24.44 12.98
CA ARG A 324 -6.29 -24.09 12.01
C ARG A 324 -7.67 -23.86 12.65
N ASP A 325 -8.01 -24.63 13.69
CA ASP A 325 -9.30 -24.51 14.40
C ASP A 325 -9.40 -23.23 15.24
N GLU A 326 -8.31 -22.82 15.91
CA GLU A 326 -8.22 -21.52 16.59
C GLU A 326 -8.43 -20.37 15.60
N VAL A 327 -7.76 -20.45 14.44
CA VAL A 327 -7.87 -19.43 13.38
C VAL A 327 -9.28 -19.39 12.80
N HIS A 328 -9.88 -20.55 12.49
CA HIS A 328 -11.27 -20.62 12.01
C HIS A 328 -12.25 -19.99 13.01
N SER A 329 -12.06 -20.25 14.30
CA SER A 329 -12.85 -19.65 15.38
C SER A 329 -12.67 -18.13 15.43
N ALA A 330 -11.46 -17.62 15.18
CA ALA A 330 -11.16 -16.19 15.16
C ALA A 330 -11.84 -15.44 14.00
N PHE A 331 -11.99 -16.05 12.82
CA PHE A 331 -12.73 -15.42 11.70
C PHE A 331 -14.22 -15.24 11.98
N SER A 332 -14.78 -16.02 12.89
CA SER A 332 -16.18 -15.93 13.28
C SER A 332 -16.45 -14.79 14.27
N ARG A 333 -15.41 -14.13 14.79
CA ARG A 333 -15.51 -13.06 15.79
C ARG A 333 -15.63 -11.69 15.10
N PRO A 334 -16.51 -10.79 15.60
CA PRO A 334 -16.60 -9.44 15.07
C PRO A 334 -15.34 -8.62 15.43
N VAL A 335 -14.94 -7.72 14.53
CA VAL A 335 -13.88 -6.75 14.83
C VAL A 335 -14.39 -5.79 15.91
N PRO A 336 -13.64 -5.56 17.01
CA PRO A 336 -14.08 -4.66 18.07
C PRO A 336 -14.37 -3.23 17.55
N PRO A 337 -15.47 -2.58 17.96
CA PRO A 337 -15.84 -1.25 17.47
C PRO A 337 -14.79 -0.17 17.71
N GLU A 338 -13.99 -0.25 18.78
CA GLU A 338 -12.88 0.69 19.03
C GLU A 338 -11.85 0.70 17.89
N VAL A 339 -11.58 -0.48 17.31
CA VAL A 339 -10.62 -0.66 16.22
C VAL A 339 -11.07 0.07 14.96
N LEU A 340 -12.38 0.02 14.67
CA LEU A 340 -13.00 0.71 13.53
C LEU A 340 -12.99 2.24 13.70
N ARG A 341 -12.96 2.74 14.94
CA ARG A 341 -12.86 4.18 15.26
C ARG A 341 -11.45 4.76 15.11
N GLY A 342 -10.52 3.99 14.55
CA GLY A 342 -9.33 4.53 13.89
C GLY A 342 -8.01 4.35 14.62
N TRP A 343 -7.84 3.24 15.36
CA TRP A 343 -6.66 2.96 16.18
C TRP A 343 -6.21 4.23 16.90
N ALA A 344 -7.12 4.82 17.69
CA ALA A 344 -6.65 5.76 18.68
C ALA A 344 -5.76 4.94 19.60
N VAL A 345 -4.46 5.22 19.55
CA VAL A 345 -3.57 4.93 20.67
C VAL A 345 -4.21 5.67 21.84
N SER A 346 -5.00 4.95 22.63
CA SER A 346 -5.08 5.22 24.03
C SER A 346 -3.63 5.27 24.53
N SER A 347 -3.29 6.29 25.31
CA SER A 347 -2.00 6.42 25.99
C SER A 347 -1.45 5.03 26.40
N PRO A 348 -0.12 4.77 26.35
CA PRO A 348 0.47 3.54 26.86
C PRO A 348 -0.04 3.12 28.25
N GLU A 349 -0.50 4.08 29.05
CA GLU A 349 -1.09 3.90 30.38
C GLU A 349 -2.49 3.26 30.38
N GLU A 350 -3.30 3.40 29.33
CA GLU A 350 -4.64 2.78 29.22
C GLU A 350 -4.56 1.38 28.60
N SER A 351 -3.64 1.14 27.65
CA SER A 351 -3.43 -0.20 27.06
C SER A 351 -2.86 -1.20 28.07
N SER A 352 -2.09 -0.73 29.04
CA SER A 352 -1.41 -1.60 30.04
C SER A 352 -2.34 -2.13 31.14
N GLN A 353 -3.52 -1.55 31.34
CA GLN A 353 -4.50 -2.03 32.34
C GLN A 353 -5.51 -3.04 31.79
N ALA A 354 -5.72 -3.10 30.47
CA ALA A 354 -6.60 -4.09 29.84
C ALA A 354 -5.91 -5.45 29.58
N ALA A 355 -4.60 -5.57 29.81
CA ALA A 355 -3.77 -6.71 29.41
C ALA A 355 -3.66 -7.84 30.46
N ARG A 356 -4.61 -7.99 31.38
CA ARG A 356 -4.62 -9.09 32.39
C ARG A 356 -5.95 -9.85 32.47
N GLY A 357 -6.58 -10.11 31.33
CA GLY A 357 -7.77 -10.96 31.22
C GLY A 357 -7.81 -11.75 29.91
N ASP A 358 -8.67 -12.77 29.83
CA ASP A 358 -8.98 -13.63 28.68
C ASP A 358 -9.49 -12.84 27.47
N VAL A 359 -8.67 -11.99 26.85
CA VAL A 359 -9.04 -11.29 25.62
C VAL A 359 -9.00 -12.30 24.47
N PRO A 360 -10.15 -12.62 23.85
CA PRO A 360 -10.20 -13.66 22.83
C PRO A 360 -9.40 -13.27 21.61
N PHE A 361 -8.53 -14.17 21.13
CA PHE A 361 -7.80 -14.03 19.87
C PHE A 361 -8.72 -13.65 18.69
N TRP A 362 -8.34 -12.65 17.90
CA TRP A 362 -8.99 -12.30 16.65
C TRP A 362 -7.96 -11.87 15.59
N VAL A 363 -8.35 -11.97 14.32
CA VAL A 363 -7.48 -11.67 13.17
C VAL A 363 -7.75 -10.27 12.59
N PRO A 364 -6.80 -9.64 11.88
CA PRO A 364 -6.99 -8.29 11.35
C PRO A 364 -8.23 -8.15 10.45
N PRO A 365 -8.74 -6.93 10.22
CA PRO A 365 -9.94 -6.71 9.41
C PRO A 365 -9.83 -7.23 7.96
N LYS A 366 -10.97 -7.53 7.33
CA LYS A 366 -11.08 -8.21 6.02
C LYS A 366 -10.34 -7.61 4.81
N TRP A 367 -9.89 -6.36 4.93
CA TRP A 367 -9.23 -5.61 3.86
C TRP A 367 -7.71 -5.54 4.02
N THR A 368 -7.16 -6.12 5.09
CA THR A 368 -5.72 -6.16 5.30
C THR A 368 -5.09 -7.33 4.56
N VAL A 369 -3.82 -7.17 4.21
CA VAL A 369 -3.03 -8.24 3.58
C VAL A 369 -2.92 -9.46 4.51
N ALA A 370 -2.69 -9.23 5.80
CA ALA A 370 -2.66 -10.28 6.82
C ALA A 370 -3.95 -11.11 6.84
N HIS A 371 -5.12 -10.47 6.88
CA HIS A 371 -6.40 -11.18 6.85
C HIS A 371 -6.54 -12.04 5.59
N TRP A 372 -6.13 -11.50 4.43
CA TRP A 372 -6.19 -12.23 3.18
C TRP A 372 -5.31 -13.48 3.23
N LEU A 373 -4.05 -13.37 3.67
CA LEU A 373 -3.10 -14.50 3.77
C LEU A 373 -3.65 -15.57 4.72
N ILE A 374 -4.10 -15.18 5.91
CA ILE A 374 -4.66 -16.12 6.89
C ILE A 374 -5.91 -16.79 6.30
N ARG A 375 -6.80 -16.03 5.64
CA ARG A 375 -8.03 -16.55 5.03
C ARG A 375 -7.74 -17.53 3.90
N GLU A 376 -6.77 -17.24 3.05
CA GLU A 376 -6.38 -18.09 1.94
C GLU A 376 -5.83 -19.42 2.48
N TRP A 377 -4.93 -19.38 3.46
CA TRP A 377 -4.40 -20.58 4.10
C TRP A 377 -5.48 -21.46 4.72
N ILE A 378 -6.49 -20.90 5.41
CA ILE A 378 -7.58 -21.72 5.97
C ILE A 378 -8.47 -22.36 4.89
N GLN A 379 -8.58 -21.74 3.72
CA GLN A 379 -9.41 -22.20 2.60
C GLN A 379 -8.70 -23.22 1.70
N VAL A 380 -7.37 -23.22 1.67
CA VAL A 380 -6.58 -24.20 0.91
C VAL A 380 -6.63 -25.55 1.62
N PRO A 381 -7.05 -26.64 0.94
CA PRO A 381 -7.04 -27.99 1.52
C PRO A 381 -5.62 -28.42 1.92
N LYS A 382 -5.51 -29.27 2.96
CA LYS A 382 -4.26 -29.78 3.57
C LYS A 382 -3.17 -30.29 2.61
N LEU A 383 -3.50 -30.55 1.34
CA LEU A 383 -2.64 -31.19 0.34
C LEU A 383 -1.84 -30.23 -0.57
N GLY A 384 -1.97 -28.90 -0.41
CA GLY A 384 -1.41 -27.94 -1.38
C GLY A 384 -0.03 -27.35 -1.07
N LEU A 385 0.43 -27.40 0.18
CA LEU A 385 1.67 -26.70 0.62
C LEU A 385 2.81 -27.64 1.02
N MET A 386 2.58 -28.97 1.05
CA MET A 386 3.56 -29.98 1.51
C MET A 386 4.20 -30.78 0.37
N SER A 387 4.23 -30.24 -0.85
CA SER A 387 4.89 -30.93 -1.96
C SER A 387 5.65 -29.96 -2.85
N GLN A 388 6.89 -29.67 -2.45
CA GLN A 388 8.10 -29.74 -3.29
C GLN A 388 9.32 -30.02 -2.44
#